data_AF-A0A3C0JTZ7-F1
#
_entry.id   AF-A0A3C0JTZ7-F1
#
_cell.length_a   1.000
_cell.length_b   1.000
_cell.length_c   1.000
_cell.angle_alpha   90.00
_cell.angle_beta   90.00
_cell.angle_gamma   90.00
#
_symmetry.space_group_name_H-M   'P 1'
#
loop_
_entity.id
_entity.type
_entity.pdbx_description
1 polymer ?
#
loop_
_entity_poly.entity_id
_entity_poly.type
_entity_poly.pdbx_seq_one_letter_code
_entity_poly.pdbx_strand_id
1 'polypeptide(L)' 'MEVSLRRLQTGDIDQVIEIEREAFSPLWITTPFKRELNNQYACYLVACEPEEPEEEDSTGTDSKENRSLWSRVVTGAQRL' A
#
# COMPACT_ATOMS: atom_id res chain seq x y z
N MET A 1 8.98 -17.63 12.27
CA MET A 1 8.10 -16.71 11.53
C MET A 1 9.01 -15.70 10.87
N GLU A 2 9.26 -15.90 9.58
CA GLU A 2 10.03 -14.95 8.80
C GLU A 2 9.06 -13.85 8.35
N VAL A 3 9.44 -12.59 8.53
CA VAL A 3 8.62 -11.44 8.17
C VAL A 3 9.50 -10.41 7.49
N SER A 4 9.00 -9.84 6.41
CA SER A 4 9.62 -8.73 5.69
C SER A 4 8.92 -7.42 6.06
N LEU A 5 9.67 -6.32 6.09
CA LEU A 5 9.10 -4.99 6.32
C LEU A 5 9.07 -4.20 5.02
N ARG A 6 7.93 -3.56 4.75
CA ARG A 6 7.79 -2.59 3.66
C ARG A 6 6.90 -1.42 4.06
N ARG A 7 6.89 -0.38 3.22
CA ARG A 7 5.95 0.74 3.40
C ARG A 7 4.51 0.26 3.18
N LEU A 8 3.60 0.78 4.00
CA LEU A 8 2.16 0.63 3.80
C LEU A 8 1.78 1.19 2.42
N GLN A 9 0.96 0.45 1.69
CA GLN A 9 0.42 0.85 0.40
C GLN A 9 -1.11 0.92 0.46
N THR A 10 -1.72 1.55 -0.54
CA THR A 10 -3.19 1.69 -0.61
C THR A 10 -3.92 0.36 -0.60
N GLY A 11 -3.32 -0.69 -1.19
CA GLY A 11 -3.90 -2.04 -1.21
C GLY A 11 -3.97 -2.72 0.16
N ASP A 12 -3.21 -2.25 1.14
CA ASP A 12 -3.13 -2.86 2.46
C ASP A 12 -4.16 -2.27 3.45
N ILE A 13 -4.82 -1.16 3.08
CA ILE A 13 -5.64 -0.35 4.00
C ILE A 13 -6.73 -1.18 4.68
N ASP A 14 -7.41 -2.04 3.92
CA ASP A 14 -8.52 -2.82 4.47
C ASP A 14 -8.03 -3.83 5.52
N GLN A 15 -6.87 -4.47 5.27
CA GLN A 15 -6.24 -5.39 6.22
C GLN A 15 -5.76 -4.68 7.48
N VAL A 16 -5.10 -3.53 7.37
CA VAL A 16 -4.61 -2.81 8.56
C VAL A 16 -5.74 -2.23 9.40
N ILE A 17 -6.88 -1.88 8.79
CA ILE A 17 -8.09 -1.49 9.54
C ILE A 17 -8.63 -2.68 10.33
N GLU A 18 -8.67 -3.88 9.72
CA GLU A 18 -9.10 -5.09 10.43
C GLU A 18 -8.18 -5.41 11.61
N ILE A 19 -6.87 -5.38 11.38
CA ILE A 19 -5.86 -5.56 12.43
C ILE A 19 -6.02 -4.49 13.53
N GLU A 20 -6.19 -3.22 13.16
CA GLU A 20 -6.37 -2.14 14.14
C GLU A 20 -7.61 -2.40 15.02
N ARG A 21 -8.71 -2.85 14.43
CA ARG A 21 -9.95 -3.17 15.16
C ARG A 21 -9.82 -4.36 16.08
N GLU A 22 -9.07 -5.39 15.68
CA GLU A 22 -8.84 -6.59 16.49
C GLU A 22 -7.84 -6.33 17.62
N ALA A 23 -6.70 -5.72 17.29
CA ALA A 23 -5.61 -5.49 18.22
C ALA A 23 -5.89 -4.37 19.23
N PHE A 24 -6.70 -3.37 18.82
CA PHE A 24 -7.05 -2.23 19.66
C PHE A 24 -8.58 -2.19 19.83
N SER A 25 -9.05 -2.81 20.92
CA SER A 25 -10.46 -2.74 21.39
C SER A 25 -11.03 -1.33 21.25
N PRO A 26 -12.31 -1.18 20.86
CA PRO A 26 -12.76 -0.15 19.94
C PRO A 26 -12.44 1.24 20.45
N LEU A 27 -11.33 1.78 19.98
CA LEU A 27 -11.05 3.20 20.09
C LEU A 27 -12.10 3.88 19.22
N TRP A 28 -12.85 4.82 19.79
CA TRP A 28 -13.84 5.62 19.06
C TRP A 28 -13.23 6.50 17.94
N ILE A 29 -11.94 6.33 17.67
CA ILE A 29 -11.11 7.04 16.71
C ILE A 29 -10.26 5.98 16.01
N THR A 30 -10.54 5.73 14.73
CA THR A 30 -9.70 4.90 13.86
C THR A 30 -8.64 5.76 13.18
N THR A 31 -7.50 5.15 12.82
CA THR A 31 -6.45 5.87 12.10
C THR A 31 -6.91 6.15 10.65
N PRO A 32 -6.85 7.41 10.17
CA PRO A 32 -7.26 7.74 8.80
C PRO A 32 -6.14 7.40 7.79
N PHE A 33 -5.84 6.11 7.61
CA PHE A 33 -4.70 5.60 6.81
C PHE A 33 -4.60 6.21 5.40
N LYS A 34 -5.73 6.47 4.72
CA LYS A 34 -5.75 7.13 3.40
C LYS A 34 -5.11 8.52 3.40
N ARG A 35 -5.35 9.31 4.46
CA ARG A 35 -4.76 10.63 4.62
C ARG A 35 -3.28 10.52 5.00
N GLU A 36 -2.97 9.58 5.89
CA GLU A 36 -1.62 9.38 6.40
C GLU A 36 -0.63 8.88 5.34
N LEU A 37 -1.07 8.11 4.34
CA LEU A 37 -0.20 7.73 3.21
C LEU A 37 0.30 8.92 2.39
N ASN A 38 -0.41 10.05 2.43
CA ASN A 38 -0.01 11.28 1.74
C ASN A 38 0.78 12.23 2.66
N ASN A 39 1.05 11.83 3.90
CA ASN A 39 1.77 12.65 4.86
C ASN A 39 3.28 12.61 4.58
N GLN A 40 3.90 13.77 4.36
CA GLN A 40 5.36 13.86 4.15
C GLN A 40 6.17 13.73 5.46
N TYR A 41 5.52 13.86 6.61
CA TYR A 41 6.16 13.87 7.93
C TYR A 41 6.00 12.54 8.69
N ALA A 42 5.18 11.62 8.17
CA ALA A 42 4.95 10.31 8.78
C ALA A 42 5.09 9.22 7.73
N CYS A 43 5.57 8.05 8.14
CA CYS A 43 5.66 6.87 7.28
C CYS A 43 5.15 5.66 8.05
N TYR A 44 4.21 4.94 7.44
CA TYR A 44 3.65 3.70 7.97
C TYR A 44 4.36 2.50 7.35
N LEU A 45 4.67 1.51 8.17
CA LEU A 45 5.30 0.25 7.76
C LEU A 45 4.35 -0.90 8.06
N VAL A 46 4.42 -1.93 7.23
CA VAL A 46 3.73 -3.21 7.42
C VAL A 46 4.74 -4.35 7.48
N ALA A 47 4.43 -5.34 8.30
CA ALA A 47 5.10 -6.63 8.29
C ALA A 47 4.33 -7.57 7.37
N CYS A 48 5.01 -8.12 6.38
CA CYS A 48 4.46 -9.09 5.44
C CYS A 48 5.15 -10.42 5.66
N GLU A 49 4.36 -11.49 5.70
CA GLU A 49 4.91 -12.83 5.57
C GLU A 49 5.51 -13.00 4.16
N PRO A 50 6.59 -13.78 4.01
CA PRO A 50 7.14 -14.08 2.70
C PRO A 50 6.06 -14.77 1.86
N GLU A 51 5.70 -14.15 0.75
CA GLU A 51 4.82 -14.75 -0.25
C GLU A 51 5.55 -16.01 -0.76
N GLU A 52 5.01 -17.19 -0.47
CA GLU A 52 5.45 -18.40 -1.17
C GLU A 52 5.22 -18.14 -2.66
N PRO A 53 6.19 -18.39 -3.55
CA PRO A 53 6.02 -18.10 -4.95
C PRO A 53 4.86 -18.94 -5.47
N GLU A 54 3.71 -18.30 -5.66
CA GLU A 54 2.57 -18.90 -6.35
C GLU A 54 3.08 -19.29 -7.74
N GLU A 55 3.13 -20.60 -8.02
CA GLU A 55 3.33 -21.09 -9.37
C GLU A 55 2.27 -20.44 -10.25
N GLU A 56 2.72 -19.65 -11.22
CA GLU A 56 1.89 -18.88 -12.13
C GLU A 56 0.90 -19.80 -12.88
N ASP A 57 -0.34 -19.96 -12.39
CA ASP A 57 -1.40 -20.48 -13.24
C ASP A 57 -1.99 -19.34 -14.08
N SER A 58 -1.77 -19.49 -15.37
CA SER A 58 -2.03 -18.51 -16.40
C SER A 58 -3.52 -18.43 -16.69
N THR A 59 -4.25 -17.51 -16.04
CA THR A 59 -5.54 -17.05 -16.57
C THR A 59 -5.62 -15.52 -16.54
N GLY A 60 -5.37 -14.92 -17.71
CA GLY A 60 -5.46 -13.48 -17.89
C GLY A 60 -6.89 -12.97 -17.81
N THR A 61 -7.06 -11.79 -17.21
CA THR A 61 -7.90 -10.71 -17.78
C THR A 61 -7.35 -9.35 -17.34
N ASP A 62 -6.84 -8.63 -18.33
CA ASP A 62 -6.77 -7.17 -18.49
C ASP A 62 -6.71 -6.24 -17.26
N SER A 63 -5.49 -5.79 -16.91
CA SER A 63 -5.27 -4.58 -16.07
C SER A 63 -3.90 -3.93 -16.30
N LYS A 64 -3.32 -4.07 -17.51
CA LYS A 64 -2.00 -3.50 -17.84
C LYS A 64 -2.05 -2.05 -18.36
N GLU A 65 -3.23 -1.53 -18.72
CA GLU A 65 -3.32 -0.22 -19.39
C GLU A 65 -3.06 0.96 -18.43
N ASN A 66 -3.52 0.86 -17.18
CA ASN A 66 -3.45 1.98 -16.24
C ASN A 66 -2.04 2.24 -15.68
N ARG A 67 -1.10 1.28 -15.81
CA ARG A 67 0.29 1.44 -15.34
C ARG A 67 1.16 2.20 -16.35
N SER A 68 0.80 2.20 -17.63
CA SER A 68 1.64 2.78 -18.71
C SER A 68 1.56 4.32 -18.77
N LEU A 69 0.42 4.90 -18.39
CA LEU A 69 0.11 6.31 -18.63
C LEU A 69 0.74 7.30 -17.63
N TRP A 70 1.13 6.84 -16.44
CA TRP A 70 1.68 7.71 -15.40
C TRP A 70 3.20 7.86 -15.44
N SER A 71 3.89 7.12 -16.31
CA SER A 71 5.36 7.19 -16.43
C SER A 71 5.88 8.39 -17.24
N ARG A 72 4.99 9.18 -17.87
CA ARG A 72 5.40 10.20 -18.87
C ARG A 72 5.22 11.67 -18.45
N VAL A 73 4.82 11.99 -17.21
CA VAL A 73 4.42 13.38 -16.88
C VAL A 73 5.20 14.07 -15.76
N VAL A 74 6.40 13.59 -15.41
CA VAL A 74 7.33 14.38 -14.57
C VAL A 74 8.54 14.79 -15.41
N THR A 75 8.37 15.84 -16.21
CA THR A 75 9.51 16.60 -16.73
C THR A 75 9.12 18.07 -16.81
N GLY A 76 9.78 18.91 -16.00
CA GLY A 76 9.79 20.35 -16.21
C GLY A 76 9.62 21.22 -14.97
N ALA A 77 10.44 21.02 -13.93
CA ALA A 77 10.84 22.16 -13.11
C ALA A 77 12.02 22.85 -13.81
N GLN A 78 11.85 24.08 -14.31
CA GLN A 78 12.86 25.15 -14.42
C GLN A 78 12.41 26.25 -15.40
N ARG A 79 12.10 27.45 -14.87
CA ARG A 79 12.91 28.68 -15.04
C ARG A 79 12.12 29.94 -14.63
N LEU A 80 12.80 30.71 -13.78
CA LEU A 80 12.73 32.17 -13.54
C LEU A 80 11.54 32.70 -12.74
#